data_AF-B4NMV6-F1
#
_entry.id   AF-B4NMV6-F1
#
_cell.length_a   1.000
_cell.length_b   1.000
_cell.length_c   1.000
_cell.angle_alpha   90.00
_cell.angle_beta   90.00
_cell.angle_gamma   90.00
#
_symmetry.space_group_name_H-M   'P 1'
#
loop_
_entity.id
_entity.type
_entity.pdbx_description
1 polymer ?
#
loop_
_entity_poly.entity_id
_entity_poly.type
_entity_poly.pdbx_seq_one_letter_code
_entity_poly.pdbx_strand_id
1 'polypeptide(L)'
;MCDKMDLENERVLKLIFPDGVPENLRGNPELDNYLSQLGTYKIEQLKKEQTRLAEETKSILEKTQDLAISNYKTFITTAENSRSIFNEFQKTEEQVGTLIDKLPAFSGKCEQFLLDSADLNEERRLNSITLQKNSQLLEILELPQLMERCIREGRYEEALELASYVQKLGQHQGHINVVKGIVRSVEALWHTMLVQLVAQLRLDLQLPKCLQIVGYLRRMQAFGDNELKLKFLQARDSWLTACLEAIPLKDAQQHLTKTIELTRINLFNIITQYRAIFPQEEEQEDTRSSANYKPLYGVSCNGDRLFQAWLHQKINAFLYTLESDLQRCVSSIETVLGQCMYFGLSFSRVGADFRGLIAPIFVRVIQKNFQSNIAQVNEQFNRELEKYTLINKVTLLHTRKQMDPTAALTESFAPPETLLDFFPLAALCNGYLNALNELRLCAPQALAPDVTKSLQESLEMVAQRVLAFYRQEQQAFTGNERETFVKLCSCLAYDLVPYVQRCIHGVFPPQTLTVHLGISLLQLEHQQLTYLQQADILKPLKHLLPNKVIVQSTSSATEATVAVPIATEG
;
A
#
# COMPACT_ATOMS: atom_id res chain seq x y z
N MET A 1 9.90 -113.97 -60.67
CA MET A 1 9.39 -115.21 -61.28
C MET A 1 10.58 -115.87 -61.95
N CYS A 2 11.07 -116.97 -61.39
CA CYS A 2 12.21 -117.71 -61.93
C CYS A 2 11.63 -118.70 -62.94
N ASP A 3 11.94 -118.48 -64.23
CA ASP A 3 11.52 -119.33 -65.33
C ASP A 3 12.04 -120.75 -65.13
N LYS A 4 11.12 -121.71 -65.16
CA LYS A 4 11.45 -123.13 -65.35
C LYS A 4 11.96 -123.29 -66.77
N MET A 5 13.26 -123.11 -66.97
CA MET A 5 13.93 -123.46 -68.21
C MET A 5 13.73 -124.97 -68.44
N ASP A 6 13.16 -125.34 -69.59
CA ASP A 6 12.89 -126.74 -69.94
C ASP A 6 14.16 -127.59 -69.88
N LEU A 7 14.08 -128.77 -69.25
CA LEU A 7 15.20 -129.69 -69.02
C LEU A 7 15.93 -130.10 -70.33
N GLU A 8 15.24 -129.99 -71.47
CA GLU A 8 15.78 -130.22 -72.80
C GLU A 8 16.68 -129.06 -73.28
N ASN A 9 16.30 -127.80 -73.03
CA ASN A 9 17.09 -126.62 -73.37
C ASN A 9 18.39 -126.54 -72.55
N GLU A 10 18.37 -127.00 -71.30
CA GLU A 10 19.56 -127.06 -70.44
C GLU A 10 20.59 -128.09 -70.96
N ARG A 11 20.14 -129.19 -71.59
CA ARG A 11 21.03 -130.17 -72.26
C ARG A 11 21.62 -129.62 -73.55
N VAL A 12 20.84 -128.87 -74.33
CA VAL A 12 21.32 -128.22 -75.56
C VAL A 12 22.35 -127.13 -75.24
N LEU A 13 22.12 -126.32 -74.19
CA LEU A 13 23.08 -125.32 -73.73
C LEU A 13 24.42 -125.92 -73.28
N LYS A 14 24.41 -127.08 -72.62
CA LYS A 14 25.64 -127.83 -72.28
C LYS A 14 26.37 -128.40 -73.50
N LEU A 15 25.66 -128.64 -74.61
CA LEU A 15 26.24 -129.11 -75.88
C LEU A 15 26.85 -127.96 -76.70
N ILE A 16 26.26 -126.77 -76.65
CA ILE A 16 26.72 -125.57 -77.39
C ILE A 16 27.84 -124.83 -76.63
N PHE A 17 27.79 -124.80 -75.30
CA PHE A 17 28.80 -124.16 -74.45
C PHE A 17 29.41 -125.18 -73.47
N PRO A 18 30.51 -125.87 -73.84
CA PRO A 18 31.17 -126.85 -72.99
C PRO A 18 31.70 -126.25 -71.67
N ASP A 19 32.04 -124.97 -71.68
CA ASP A 19 32.65 -124.25 -70.55
C ASP A 19 31.66 -123.37 -69.74
N GLY A 20 30.35 -123.47 -70.02
CA GLY A 20 29.30 -122.70 -69.37
C GLY A 20 28.89 -121.41 -70.10
N VAL A 21 27.69 -120.91 -69.78
CA VAL A 21 27.07 -119.75 -70.46
C VAL A 21 27.64 -118.42 -69.91
N PRO A 22 28.07 -117.46 -70.77
CA PRO A 22 28.54 -116.13 -70.36
C PRO A 22 27.51 -115.31 -69.53
N GLU A 23 27.97 -114.54 -68.53
CA GLU A 23 27.09 -113.82 -67.58
C GLU A 23 26.15 -112.78 -68.25
N ASN A 24 26.57 -112.19 -69.36
CA ASN A 24 25.78 -111.27 -70.18
C ASN A 24 24.64 -111.94 -70.96
N LEU A 25 24.57 -113.27 -70.98
CA LEU A 25 23.51 -114.06 -71.63
C LEU A 25 22.60 -114.78 -70.61
N ARG A 26 22.91 -114.72 -69.32
CA ARG A 26 22.05 -115.27 -68.26
C ARG A 26 20.79 -114.43 -68.08
N GLY A 27 19.62 -115.02 -68.31
CA GLY A 27 18.32 -114.38 -68.10
C GLY A 27 17.85 -113.48 -69.25
N ASN A 28 18.44 -113.63 -70.45
CA ASN A 28 17.95 -112.93 -71.64
C ASN A 28 16.85 -113.76 -72.33
N PRO A 29 15.58 -113.30 -72.37
CA PRO A 29 14.44 -114.05 -72.93
C PRO A 29 14.56 -114.33 -74.43
N GLU A 30 15.39 -113.58 -75.15
CA GLU A 30 15.63 -113.81 -76.57
C GLU A 30 16.49 -115.06 -76.84
N LEU A 31 17.32 -115.47 -75.87
CA LEU A 31 18.14 -116.67 -75.96
C LEU A 31 17.28 -117.95 -75.98
N ASP A 32 16.24 -118.00 -75.13
CA ASP A 32 15.33 -119.14 -75.04
C ASP A 32 14.46 -119.32 -76.29
N ASN A 33 14.01 -118.21 -76.87
CA ASN A 33 13.30 -118.21 -78.15
C ASN A 33 14.19 -118.71 -79.29
N TYR A 34 15.46 -118.32 -79.30
CA TYR A 34 16.41 -118.72 -80.34
C TYR A 34 16.84 -120.19 -80.21
N LEU A 35 17.04 -120.70 -78.99
CA LEU A 35 17.29 -122.13 -78.73
C LEU A 35 16.13 -123.02 -79.19
N SER A 36 14.90 -122.58 -78.93
CA SER A 36 13.69 -123.27 -79.39
C SER A 36 13.61 -123.32 -80.92
N GLN A 37 14.04 -122.27 -81.61
CA GLN A 37 14.13 -122.24 -83.08
C GLN A 37 15.25 -123.16 -83.59
N LEU A 38 16.39 -123.23 -82.90
CA LEU A 38 17.51 -124.12 -83.25
C LEU A 38 17.11 -125.61 -83.24
N GLY A 39 16.26 -126.01 -82.30
CA GLY A 39 15.74 -127.38 -82.19
C GLY A 39 14.84 -127.82 -83.36
N THR A 40 14.30 -126.88 -84.14
CA THR A 40 13.43 -127.16 -85.30
C THR A 40 14.18 -127.24 -86.64
N TYR A 41 15.49 -126.97 -86.66
CA TYR A 41 16.27 -126.98 -87.91
C TYR A 41 16.77 -128.37 -88.29
N LYS A 42 16.69 -128.69 -89.59
CA LYS A 42 17.30 -129.90 -90.16
C LYS A 42 18.83 -129.74 -90.23
N ILE A 43 19.58 -130.85 -90.19
CA ILE A 43 21.05 -130.87 -90.16
C ILE A 43 21.73 -129.99 -91.23
N GLU A 44 21.15 -129.88 -92.43
CA GLU A 44 21.67 -129.01 -93.49
C GLU A 44 21.49 -127.50 -93.22
N GLN A 45 20.45 -127.11 -92.47
CA GLN A 45 20.20 -125.72 -92.09
C GLN A 45 21.10 -125.27 -90.93
N LEU A 46 21.35 -126.16 -89.96
CA LEU A 46 22.26 -125.90 -88.83
C LEU A 46 23.70 -125.61 -89.30
N LYS A 47 24.14 -126.22 -90.39
CA LYS A 47 25.48 -125.98 -90.96
C LYS A 47 25.61 -124.62 -91.66
N LYS A 48 24.51 -124.01 -92.11
CA LYS A 48 24.48 -122.67 -92.72
C LYS A 48 24.25 -121.54 -91.70
N GLU A 49 23.71 -121.86 -90.53
CA GLU A 49 23.39 -120.87 -89.49
C GLU A 49 24.64 -120.21 -88.91
N GLN A 50 25.74 -120.95 -88.74
CA GLN A 50 27.01 -120.40 -88.27
C GLN A 50 27.55 -119.29 -89.20
N THR A 51 27.47 -119.50 -90.51
CA THR A 51 27.86 -118.50 -91.51
C THR A 51 26.93 -117.28 -91.51
N ARG A 52 25.63 -117.46 -91.30
CA ARG A 52 24.67 -116.34 -91.23
C ARG A 52 24.93 -115.45 -90.02
N LEU A 53 25.13 -116.05 -88.84
CA LEU A 53 25.42 -115.33 -87.60
C LEU A 53 26.70 -114.49 -87.71
N ALA A 54 27.75 -115.02 -88.36
CA ALA A 54 29.00 -114.31 -88.56
C ALA A 54 28.86 -113.09 -89.50
N GLU A 55 28.05 -113.22 -90.56
CA GLU A 55 27.73 -112.08 -91.45
C GLU A 55 26.87 -111.02 -90.73
N GLU A 56 25.91 -111.44 -89.91
CA GLU A 56 25.04 -110.53 -89.16
C GLU A 56 25.79 -109.76 -88.07
N THR A 57 26.67 -110.43 -87.32
CA THR A 57 27.51 -109.72 -86.32
C THR A 57 28.41 -108.69 -86.98
N LYS A 58 29.01 -109.01 -88.13
CA LYS A 58 29.82 -108.05 -88.88
C LYS A 58 29.00 -106.85 -89.33
N SER A 59 27.77 -107.07 -89.82
CA SER A 59 26.87 -105.98 -90.22
C SER A 59 26.45 -105.08 -89.04
N ILE A 60 26.19 -105.65 -87.86
CA ILE A 60 25.83 -104.86 -86.66
C ILE A 60 27.02 -104.02 -86.20
N LEU A 61 28.24 -104.56 -86.25
CA LEU A 61 29.45 -103.84 -85.88
C LEU A 61 29.70 -102.66 -86.83
N GLU A 62 29.58 -102.88 -88.14
CA GLU A 62 29.67 -101.81 -89.15
C GLU A 62 28.58 -100.75 -88.92
N LYS A 63 27.33 -101.14 -88.67
CA LYS A 63 26.24 -100.19 -88.35
C LYS A 63 26.48 -99.41 -87.07
N THR A 64 27.03 -100.03 -86.02
CA THR A 64 27.29 -99.36 -84.74
C THR A 64 28.45 -98.39 -84.87
N GLN A 65 29.48 -98.76 -85.63
CA GLN A 65 30.61 -97.89 -85.92
C GLN A 65 30.18 -96.70 -86.79
N ASP A 66 29.35 -96.93 -87.81
CA ASP A 66 28.74 -95.86 -88.60
C ASP A 66 27.81 -94.98 -87.75
N LEU A 67 27.07 -95.53 -86.78
CA LEU A 67 26.22 -94.74 -85.89
C LEU A 67 27.05 -93.87 -84.93
N ALA A 68 28.15 -94.41 -84.39
CA ALA A 68 29.07 -93.69 -83.53
C ALA A 68 29.84 -92.60 -84.29
N ILE A 69 30.26 -92.88 -85.53
CA ILE A 69 30.95 -91.90 -86.38
C ILE A 69 29.97 -90.87 -86.95
N SER A 70 28.74 -91.24 -87.32
CA SER A 70 27.75 -90.26 -87.80
C SER A 70 27.29 -89.32 -86.69
N ASN A 71 27.26 -89.78 -85.43
CA ASN A 71 26.73 -89.01 -84.31
C ASN A 71 27.77 -88.59 -83.25
N TYR A 72 29.08 -88.67 -83.53
CA TYR A 72 30.12 -88.32 -82.55
C TYR A 72 29.98 -86.88 -82.02
N LYS A 73 29.50 -85.96 -82.86
CA LYS A 73 29.28 -84.55 -82.50
C LYS A 73 28.26 -84.40 -81.38
N THR A 74 27.20 -85.22 -81.38
CA THR A 74 26.17 -85.20 -80.34
C THR A 74 26.70 -85.70 -79.00
N PHE A 75 27.63 -86.67 -79.01
CA PHE A 75 28.29 -87.14 -77.79
C PHE A 75 29.22 -86.10 -77.18
N ILE A 76 30.01 -85.41 -78.01
CA ILE A 76 30.89 -84.32 -77.54
C ILE A 76 30.06 -83.18 -76.96
N THR A 77 29.03 -82.71 -77.66
CA THR A 77 28.17 -81.63 -77.15
C THR A 77 27.44 -82.02 -75.87
N THR A 78 27.02 -83.29 -75.74
CA THR A 78 26.39 -83.78 -74.50
C THR A 78 27.36 -83.77 -73.32
N ALA A 79 28.62 -84.19 -73.54
CA ALA A 79 29.65 -84.18 -72.51
C ALA A 79 30.07 -82.74 -72.13
N GLU A 80 30.20 -81.84 -73.10
CA GLU A 80 30.51 -80.43 -72.87
C GLU A 80 29.39 -79.72 -72.11
N ASN A 81 28.13 -79.94 -72.50
CA ASN A 81 26.96 -79.40 -71.80
C ASN A 81 26.89 -79.93 -70.36
N SER A 82 27.14 -81.21 -70.13
CA SER A 82 27.17 -81.79 -68.78
C SER A 82 28.27 -81.15 -67.90
N ARG A 83 29.45 -80.88 -68.47
CA ARG A 83 30.53 -80.19 -67.76
C ARG A 83 30.20 -78.73 -67.48
N SER A 84 29.55 -78.03 -68.41
CA SER A 84 29.08 -76.66 -68.20
C SER A 84 28.06 -76.59 -67.06
N ILE A 85 27.08 -77.49 -67.06
CA ILE A 85 26.06 -77.60 -66.01
C ILE A 85 26.72 -77.84 -64.64
N PHE A 86 27.69 -78.76 -64.56
CA PHE A 86 28.39 -79.03 -63.30
C PHE A 86 29.12 -77.79 -62.75
N ASN A 87 29.80 -77.03 -63.60
CA ASN A 87 30.46 -75.79 -63.20
C ASN A 87 29.47 -74.71 -62.76
N GLU A 88 28.31 -74.60 -63.42
CA GLU A 88 27.25 -73.67 -62.99
C GLU A 88 26.64 -74.07 -61.64
N PHE A 89 26.45 -75.37 -61.39
CA PHE A 89 26.00 -75.84 -60.09
C PHE A 89 27.00 -75.53 -58.98
N GLN A 90 28.30 -75.70 -59.23
CA GLN A 90 29.34 -75.36 -58.25
C GLN A 90 29.37 -73.85 -57.95
N LYS A 91 29.24 -73.00 -58.96
CA LYS A 91 29.10 -71.55 -58.76
C LYS A 91 27.83 -71.19 -57.97
N THR A 92 26.73 -71.91 -58.24
CA THR A 92 25.47 -71.70 -57.52
C THR A 92 25.61 -72.10 -56.06
N GLU A 93 26.31 -73.19 -55.76
CA GLU A 93 26.60 -73.63 -54.39
C GLU A 93 27.42 -72.58 -53.63
N GLU A 94 28.48 -72.03 -54.22
CA GLU A 94 29.28 -70.96 -53.61
C GLU A 94 28.46 -69.68 -53.34
N GLN A 95 27.59 -69.29 -54.28
CA GLN A 95 26.72 -68.13 -54.12
C GLN A 95 25.67 -68.35 -53.03
N VAL A 96 25.09 -69.56 -52.95
CA VAL A 96 24.13 -69.93 -51.91
C VAL A 96 24.81 -69.97 -50.54
N GLY A 97 26.03 -70.52 -50.43
CA GLY A 97 26.81 -70.48 -49.20
C GLY A 97 27.06 -69.04 -48.73
N THR A 98 27.46 -68.16 -49.65
CA THR A 98 27.67 -66.73 -49.34
C THR A 98 26.40 -66.04 -48.88
N LEU A 99 25.24 -66.41 -49.43
CA LEU A 99 23.94 -65.86 -49.04
C LEU A 99 23.53 -66.34 -47.65
N ILE A 100 23.73 -67.62 -47.35
CA ILE A 100 23.43 -68.22 -46.04
C ILE A 100 24.24 -67.55 -44.93
N ASP A 101 25.51 -67.22 -45.18
CA ASP A 101 26.37 -66.57 -44.17
C ASP A 101 26.02 -65.08 -43.96
N LYS A 102 25.72 -64.34 -45.04
CA LYS A 102 25.52 -62.89 -44.96
C LYS A 102 24.11 -62.47 -44.58
N LEU A 103 23.09 -63.28 -44.89
CA LEU A 103 21.69 -62.93 -44.63
C LEU A 103 21.38 -62.77 -43.13
N PRO A 104 21.83 -63.65 -42.21
CA PRO A 104 21.62 -63.48 -40.78
C PRO A 104 22.33 -62.25 -40.21
N ALA A 105 23.57 -61.98 -40.65
CA ALA A 105 24.32 -60.80 -40.24
C ALA A 105 23.65 -59.50 -40.72
N PHE A 106 23.05 -59.52 -41.91
CA PHE A 106 22.23 -58.41 -42.40
C PHE A 106 20.95 -58.25 -41.58
N SER A 107 20.23 -59.34 -41.32
CA SER A 107 19.01 -59.33 -40.49
C SER A 107 19.28 -58.77 -39.08
N GLY A 108 20.36 -59.20 -38.43
CA GLY A 108 20.74 -58.70 -37.10
C GLY A 108 21.08 -57.20 -37.10
N LYS A 109 21.75 -56.70 -38.15
CA LYS A 109 21.99 -55.26 -38.32
C LYS A 109 20.71 -54.48 -38.61
N CYS A 110 19.76 -55.06 -39.34
CA CYS A 110 18.45 -54.45 -39.56
C CYS A 110 17.64 -54.37 -38.26
N GLU A 111 17.68 -55.39 -37.40
CA GLU A 111 17.03 -55.35 -36.09
C GLU A 111 17.63 -54.28 -35.19
N GLN A 112 18.97 -54.19 -35.13
CA GLN A 112 19.65 -53.11 -34.41
C GLN A 112 19.29 -51.73 -34.97
N PHE A 113 19.28 -51.57 -36.29
CA PHE A 113 18.86 -50.33 -36.93
C PHE A 113 17.41 -49.96 -36.62
N LEU A 114 16.49 -50.94 -36.55
CA LEU A 114 15.11 -50.69 -36.19
C LEU A 114 14.96 -50.22 -34.73
N LEU A 115 15.75 -50.79 -33.81
CA LEU A 115 15.79 -50.35 -32.42
C LEU A 115 16.34 -48.92 -32.29
N ASP A 116 17.51 -48.65 -32.88
CA ASP A 116 18.14 -47.31 -32.82
C ASP A 116 17.30 -46.25 -33.55
N SER A 117 16.66 -46.63 -34.65
CA SER A 117 15.75 -45.76 -35.41
C SER A 117 14.47 -45.45 -34.64
N ALA A 118 13.98 -46.36 -33.79
CA ALA A 118 12.79 -46.09 -32.97
C ALA A 118 13.04 -44.97 -31.96
N ASP A 119 14.16 -45.03 -31.23
CA ASP A 119 14.56 -44.00 -30.26
C ASP A 119 14.78 -42.65 -30.96
N LEU A 120 15.51 -42.67 -32.09
CA LEU A 120 15.78 -41.47 -32.87
C LEU A 120 14.51 -40.89 -33.52
N ASN A 121 13.54 -41.74 -33.88
CA ASN A 121 12.25 -41.30 -34.40
C ASN A 121 11.40 -40.68 -33.29
N GLU A 122 11.46 -41.21 -32.05
CA GLU A 122 10.81 -40.61 -30.90
C GLU A 122 11.42 -39.26 -30.53
N GLU A 123 12.75 -39.14 -30.50
CA GLU A 123 13.43 -37.85 -30.31
C GLU A 123 13.07 -36.85 -31.42
N ARG A 124 13.06 -37.28 -32.69
CA ARG A 124 12.62 -36.43 -33.80
C ARG A 124 11.16 -36.03 -33.66
N ARG A 125 10.29 -36.93 -33.21
CA ARG A 125 8.87 -36.64 -32.96
C ARG A 125 8.73 -35.58 -31.86
N LEU A 126 9.41 -35.75 -30.74
CA LEU A 126 9.41 -34.78 -29.63
C LEU A 126 9.98 -33.42 -30.07
N ASN A 127 11.09 -33.40 -30.82
CA ASN A 127 11.67 -32.18 -31.37
C ASN A 127 10.75 -31.49 -32.37
N SER A 128 10.07 -32.25 -33.24
CA SER A 128 9.10 -31.70 -34.19
C SER A 128 7.91 -31.08 -33.47
N ILE A 129 7.36 -31.75 -32.44
CA ILE A 129 6.26 -31.22 -31.62
C ILE A 129 6.72 -29.95 -30.87
N THR A 130 7.92 -29.98 -30.28
CA THR A 130 8.48 -28.83 -29.56
C THR A 130 8.67 -27.64 -30.50
N LEU A 131 9.17 -27.87 -31.71
CA LEU A 131 9.32 -26.83 -32.72
C LEU A 131 7.97 -26.27 -33.18
N GLN A 132 6.97 -27.13 -33.39
CA GLN A 132 5.62 -26.70 -33.76
C GLN A 132 4.93 -25.87 -32.66
N LYS A 133 5.25 -26.14 -31.39
CA LYS A 133 4.66 -25.48 -30.21
C LYS A 133 5.59 -24.44 -29.57
N ASN A 134 6.72 -24.11 -30.20
CA ASN A 134 7.74 -23.25 -29.60
C ASN A 134 7.23 -21.84 -29.27
N SER A 135 6.36 -21.28 -30.10
CA SER A 135 5.77 -19.96 -29.91
C SER A 135 4.90 -19.92 -28.66
N GLN A 136 4.02 -20.92 -28.51
CA GLN A 136 3.14 -21.06 -27.34
C GLN A 136 3.94 -21.28 -26.05
N LEU A 137 5.06 -22.02 -26.12
CA LEU A 137 5.95 -22.20 -24.98
C LEU A 137 6.67 -20.89 -24.63
N LEU A 138 7.10 -20.11 -25.62
CA LEU A 138 7.73 -18.82 -25.40
C LEU A 138 6.78 -17.83 -24.71
N GLU A 139 5.53 -17.77 -25.15
CA GLU A 139 4.50 -16.93 -24.51
C GLU A 139 4.37 -17.23 -23.01
N ILE A 140 4.40 -18.50 -22.61
CA ILE A 140 4.34 -18.90 -21.19
C ILE A 140 5.62 -18.48 -20.44
N LEU A 141 6.79 -18.63 -21.06
CA LEU A 141 8.06 -18.23 -20.47
C LEU A 141 8.20 -16.71 -20.32
N GLU A 142 7.52 -15.93 -21.17
CA GLU A 142 7.54 -14.46 -21.15
C GLU A 142 6.55 -13.85 -20.14
N LEU A 143 5.62 -14.62 -19.56
CA LEU A 143 4.62 -14.12 -18.60
C LEU A 143 5.20 -13.29 -17.43
N PRO A 144 6.32 -13.69 -16.77
CA PRO A 144 6.92 -12.87 -15.72
C PRO A 144 7.43 -11.52 -16.26
N GLN A 145 8.04 -11.52 -17.44
CA GLN A 145 8.56 -10.28 -18.06
C GLN A 145 7.41 -9.35 -18.46
N LEU A 146 6.32 -9.91 -18.98
CA LEU A 146 5.11 -9.17 -19.31
C LEU A 146 4.50 -8.53 -18.04
N MET A 147 4.39 -9.30 -16.96
CA MET A 147 3.90 -8.78 -15.67
C MET A 147 4.80 -7.66 -15.13
N GLU A 148 6.13 -7.81 -15.22
CA GLU A 148 7.07 -6.77 -14.80
C GLU A 148 6.86 -5.47 -15.60
N ARG A 149 6.66 -5.55 -16.91
CA ARG A 149 6.35 -4.39 -17.76
C ARG A 149 5.02 -3.74 -17.37
N CYS A 150 3.96 -4.53 -17.17
CA CYS A 150 2.65 -4.01 -16.73
C CYS A 150 2.76 -3.28 -15.39
N ILE A 151 3.52 -3.81 -14.42
CA ILE A 151 3.75 -3.16 -13.12
C ILE A 151 4.50 -1.82 -13.31
N ARG A 152 5.57 -1.81 -14.13
CA ARG A 152 6.38 -0.61 -14.39
C ARG A 152 5.60 0.49 -15.09
N GLU A 153 4.72 0.13 -16.01
CA GLU A 153 3.85 1.05 -16.75
C GLU A 153 2.59 1.45 -15.97
N GLY A 154 2.36 0.88 -14.78
CA GLY A 154 1.22 1.17 -13.91
C GLY A 154 -0.10 0.54 -14.35
N ARG A 155 -0.07 -0.41 -15.29
CA ARG A 155 -1.23 -1.21 -15.71
C ARG A 155 -1.48 -2.37 -14.74
N TYR A 156 -1.95 -2.01 -13.55
CA TYR A 156 -2.17 -2.98 -12.46
C TYR A 156 -3.31 -3.97 -12.72
N GLU A 157 -4.32 -3.59 -13.51
CA GLU A 157 -5.43 -4.48 -13.89
C GLU A 157 -4.92 -5.71 -14.64
N GLU A 158 -4.17 -5.49 -15.72
CA GLU A 158 -3.57 -6.54 -16.53
C GLU A 158 -2.59 -7.40 -15.71
N ALA A 159 -1.82 -6.78 -14.82
CA ALA A 159 -0.90 -7.49 -13.95
C ALA A 159 -1.63 -8.45 -12.97
N LEU A 160 -2.81 -8.06 -12.46
CA LEU A 160 -3.65 -8.91 -11.62
C LEU A 160 -4.24 -10.08 -12.41
N GLU A 161 -4.69 -9.84 -13.64
CA GLU A 161 -5.19 -10.89 -14.53
C GLU A 161 -4.09 -11.93 -14.84
N LEU A 162 -2.88 -11.47 -15.19
CA LEU A 162 -1.71 -12.31 -15.42
C LEU A 162 -1.35 -13.14 -14.19
N ALA A 163 -1.35 -12.53 -13.00
CA ALA A 163 -1.09 -13.24 -11.76
C ALA A 163 -2.13 -14.34 -11.50
N SER A 164 -3.42 -14.04 -11.73
CA SER A 164 -4.50 -15.03 -11.58
C SER A 164 -4.37 -16.20 -12.56
N TYR A 165 -3.95 -15.92 -13.81
CA TYR A 165 -3.71 -16.94 -14.83
C TYR A 165 -2.55 -17.85 -14.45
N VAL A 166 -1.42 -17.28 -14.01
CA VAL A 166 -0.24 -18.04 -13.60
C VAL A 166 -0.50 -18.86 -12.34
N GLN A 167 -1.29 -18.35 -11.38
CA GLN A 167 -1.71 -19.13 -10.21
C GLN A 167 -2.55 -20.35 -10.61
N LYS A 168 -3.53 -20.18 -11.51
CA LYS A 168 -4.31 -21.30 -12.06
C LYS A 168 -3.43 -22.31 -12.80
N LEU A 169 -2.47 -21.83 -13.61
CA LEU A 169 -1.50 -22.67 -14.30
C LEU A 169 -0.67 -23.49 -13.31
N GLY A 170 -0.22 -22.89 -12.20
CA GLY A 170 0.50 -23.57 -11.13
C GLY A 170 -0.33 -24.63 -10.42
N GLN A 171 -1.62 -24.39 -10.19
CA GLN A 171 -2.55 -25.36 -9.58
C GLN A 171 -2.77 -26.59 -10.48
N HIS A 172 -2.91 -26.39 -11.80
CA HIS A 172 -3.14 -27.48 -12.74
C HIS A 172 -1.86 -28.23 -13.13
N GLN A 173 -0.73 -27.53 -13.28
CA GLN A 173 0.51 -28.07 -13.86
C GLN A 173 1.71 -27.97 -12.92
N GLY A 174 1.48 -28.08 -11.60
CA GLY A 174 2.53 -27.96 -10.58
C GLY A 174 3.60 -29.08 -10.58
N HIS A 175 3.47 -30.11 -11.41
CA HIS A 175 4.49 -31.15 -11.54
C HIS A 175 5.73 -30.68 -12.33
N ILE A 176 5.58 -29.67 -13.21
CA ILE A 176 6.66 -29.17 -14.07
C ILE A 176 7.51 -28.13 -13.32
N ASN A 177 8.82 -28.37 -13.24
CA ASN A 177 9.75 -27.48 -12.52
C ASN A 177 9.84 -26.07 -13.12
N VAL A 178 9.72 -25.94 -14.45
CA VAL A 178 9.70 -24.64 -15.13
C VAL A 178 8.48 -23.82 -14.72
N VAL A 179 7.29 -24.44 -14.69
CA VAL A 179 6.04 -23.79 -14.26
C VAL A 179 6.14 -23.35 -12.80
N LYS A 180 6.70 -24.19 -11.92
CA LYS A 180 7.01 -23.81 -10.53
C LYS A 180 7.93 -22.59 -10.44
N GLY A 181 8.94 -22.50 -11.32
CA GLY A 181 9.82 -21.34 -11.41
C GLY A 181 9.07 -20.07 -11.81
N ILE A 182 8.21 -20.15 -12.83
CA ILE A 182 7.37 -19.03 -13.29
C ILE A 182 6.45 -18.53 -12.18
N VAL A 183 5.76 -19.44 -11.48
CA VAL A 183 4.87 -19.10 -10.36
C VAL A 183 5.62 -18.33 -9.27
N ARG A 184 6.82 -18.81 -8.87
CA ARG A 184 7.65 -18.12 -7.87
C ARG A 184 8.08 -16.71 -8.33
N SER A 185 8.46 -16.57 -9.59
CA SER A 185 8.83 -15.25 -10.15
C SER A 185 7.65 -14.28 -10.13
N VAL A 186 6.45 -14.77 -10.49
CA VAL A 186 5.21 -13.98 -10.48
C VAL A 186 4.79 -13.63 -9.04
N GLU A 187 4.96 -14.53 -8.08
CA GLU A 187 4.76 -14.25 -6.66
C GLU A 187 5.73 -13.14 -6.18
N ALA A 188 7.00 -13.13 -6.59
CA ALA A 188 7.93 -12.06 -6.23
C ALA A 188 7.51 -10.69 -6.84
N LEU A 189 7.05 -10.69 -8.09
CA LEU A 189 6.51 -9.50 -8.75
C LEU A 189 5.21 -9.01 -8.09
N TRP A 190 4.37 -9.92 -7.62
CA TRP A 190 3.16 -9.61 -6.86
C TRP A 190 3.47 -8.85 -5.56
N HIS A 191 4.47 -9.30 -4.79
CA HIS A 191 4.92 -8.58 -3.59
C HIS A 191 5.49 -7.21 -3.94
N THR A 192 6.21 -7.08 -5.05
CA THR A 192 6.74 -5.79 -5.52
C THR A 192 5.60 -4.83 -5.87
N MET A 193 4.58 -5.30 -6.57
CA MET A 193 3.37 -4.52 -6.89
C MET A 193 2.63 -4.08 -5.61
N LEU A 194 2.50 -4.97 -4.63
CA LEU A 194 1.88 -4.65 -3.33
C LEU A 194 2.59 -3.47 -2.64
N VAL A 195 3.92 -3.51 -2.58
CA VAL A 195 4.73 -2.45 -1.97
C VAL A 195 4.58 -1.14 -2.74
N GLN A 196 4.56 -1.17 -4.07
CA GLN A 196 4.36 0.02 -4.90
C GLN A 196 2.97 0.65 -4.69
N LEU A 197 1.91 -0.16 -4.64
CA LEU A 197 0.55 0.33 -4.40
C LEU A 197 0.41 0.98 -3.02
N VAL A 198 0.98 0.36 -1.98
CA VAL A 198 1.01 0.94 -0.62
C VAL A 198 1.84 2.22 -0.58
N ALA A 199 2.95 2.29 -1.32
CA ALA A 199 3.76 3.51 -1.42
C ALA A 199 2.99 4.64 -2.11
N GLN A 200 2.18 4.36 -3.14
CA GLN A 200 1.34 5.37 -3.79
C GLN A 200 0.31 5.98 -2.83
N LEU A 201 -0.22 5.22 -1.86
CA LEU A 201 -1.13 5.75 -0.84
C LEU A 201 -0.49 6.80 0.07
N ARG A 202 0.85 6.92 0.08
CA ARG A 202 1.60 7.96 0.81
C ARG A 202 1.83 9.24 0.00
N LEU A 203 1.26 9.33 -1.21
CA LEU A 203 1.32 10.53 -2.05
C LEU A 203 0.03 11.34 -1.93
N ASP A 204 0.08 12.59 -2.41
CA ASP A 204 -1.12 13.39 -2.59
C ASP A 204 -1.97 12.78 -3.71
N LEU A 205 -3.20 12.41 -3.37
CA LEU A 205 -4.07 11.63 -4.24
C LEU A 205 -5.52 12.11 -4.14
N GLN A 206 -6.16 12.16 -5.30
CA GLN A 206 -7.59 12.40 -5.42
C GLN A 206 -8.40 11.12 -5.09
N LEU A 207 -9.64 11.31 -4.63
CA LEU A 207 -10.53 10.20 -4.23
C LEU A 207 -10.64 9.06 -5.27
N PRO A 208 -10.81 9.32 -6.59
CA PRO A 208 -10.94 8.24 -7.58
C PRO A 208 -9.71 7.32 -7.63
N LYS A 209 -8.50 7.90 -7.53
CA LYS A 209 -7.26 7.12 -7.55
C LYS A 209 -7.09 6.30 -6.27
N CYS A 210 -7.55 6.83 -5.13
CA CYS A 210 -7.58 6.11 -3.86
C CYS A 210 -8.48 4.87 -3.93
N LEU A 211 -9.69 5.04 -4.48
CA LEU A 211 -10.64 3.93 -4.71
C LEU A 211 -10.05 2.87 -5.64
N GLN A 212 -9.38 3.28 -6.73
CA GLN A 212 -8.70 2.35 -7.62
C GLN A 212 -7.60 1.55 -6.91
N ILE A 213 -6.69 2.23 -6.19
CA ILE A 213 -5.58 1.57 -5.48
C ILE A 213 -6.11 0.61 -4.42
N VAL A 214 -7.07 1.03 -3.60
CA VAL A 214 -7.67 0.16 -2.59
C VAL A 214 -8.46 -0.99 -3.24
N GLY A 215 -9.10 -0.74 -4.39
CA GLY A 215 -9.75 -1.78 -5.20
C GLY A 215 -8.78 -2.84 -5.73
N TYR A 216 -7.57 -2.44 -6.15
CA TYR A 216 -6.50 -3.38 -6.49
C TYR A 216 -6.08 -4.18 -5.26
N LEU A 217 -5.82 -3.53 -4.12
CA LEU A 217 -5.42 -4.19 -2.87
C LEU A 217 -6.47 -5.20 -2.36
N ARG A 218 -7.77 -4.89 -2.51
CA ARG A 218 -8.86 -5.83 -2.18
C ARG A 218 -8.85 -7.05 -3.08
N ARG A 219 -8.66 -6.87 -4.40
CA ARG A 219 -8.58 -7.98 -5.36
C ARG A 219 -7.33 -8.83 -5.18
N MET A 220 -6.25 -8.24 -4.70
CA MET A 220 -5.07 -8.98 -4.28
C MET A 220 -5.33 -9.84 -3.04
N GLN A 221 -6.38 -9.59 -2.26
CA GLN A 221 -6.66 -10.28 -1.00
C GLN A 221 -5.44 -10.31 -0.06
N ALA A 222 -4.56 -9.30 -0.16
CA ALA A 222 -3.31 -9.24 0.57
C ALA A 222 -3.52 -8.88 2.05
N PHE A 223 -4.66 -8.26 2.38
CA PHE A 223 -5.00 -7.76 3.71
C PHE A 223 -6.46 -8.10 4.03
N GLY A 224 -6.74 -8.40 5.31
CA GLY A 224 -8.12 -8.40 5.81
C GLY A 224 -8.69 -6.98 5.86
N ASP A 225 -10.02 -6.83 5.97
CA ASP A 225 -10.67 -5.50 5.92
C ASP A 225 -10.14 -4.53 6.99
N ASN A 226 -9.95 -5.01 8.23
CA ASN A 226 -9.42 -4.18 9.32
C ASN A 226 -7.94 -3.84 9.12
N GLU A 227 -7.16 -4.76 8.56
CA GLU A 227 -5.75 -4.51 8.23
C GLU A 227 -5.63 -3.49 7.10
N LEU A 228 -6.50 -3.57 6.08
CA LEU A 228 -6.55 -2.61 4.98
C LEU A 228 -6.96 -1.21 5.46
N LYS A 229 -7.97 -1.11 6.35
CA LYS A 229 -8.34 0.14 7.05
C LYS A 229 -7.12 0.74 7.77
N LEU A 230 -6.38 -0.08 8.52
CA LEU A 230 -5.18 0.35 9.24
C LEU A 230 -4.05 0.79 8.31
N LYS A 231 -3.72 0.00 7.28
CA LYS A 231 -2.66 0.34 6.31
C LYS A 231 -2.99 1.61 5.54
N PHE A 232 -4.25 1.81 5.17
CA PHE A 232 -4.70 3.04 4.54
C PHE A 232 -4.48 4.25 5.47
N LEU A 233 -4.93 4.17 6.72
CA LEU A 233 -4.73 5.25 7.69
C LEU A 233 -3.25 5.51 7.96
N GLN A 234 -2.42 4.48 8.12
CA GLN A 234 -0.96 4.63 8.31
C GLN A 234 -0.29 5.33 7.12
N ALA A 235 -0.66 4.96 5.89
CA ALA A 235 -0.10 5.58 4.69
C ALA A 235 -0.50 7.06 4.57
N ARG A 236 -1.78 7.36 4.82
CA ARG A 236 -2.29 8.74 4.82
C ARG A 236 -1.73 9.57 5.96
N ASP A 237 -1.51 8.96 7.11
CA ASP A 237 -0.90 9.60 8.25
C ASP A 237 0.54 10.00 7.98
N SER A 238 1.32 9.07 7.39
CA SER A 238 2.71 9.33 7.01
C SER A 238 2.82 10.51 6.04
N TRP A 239 1.90 10.59 5.08
CA TRP A 239 1.83 11.71 4.13
C TRP A 239 1.46 13.03 4.83
N LEU A 240 0.42 13.03 5.66
CA LEU A 240 -0.02 14.22 6.40
C LEU A 240 1.11 14.75 7.30
N THR A 241 1.78 13.87 8.04
CA THR A 241 2.92 14.22 8.89
C THR A 241 4.05 14.84 8.07
N ALA A 242 4.42 14.25 6.92
CA ALA A 242 5.44 14.82 6.04
C ALA A 242 5.05 16.23 5.52
N CYS A 243 3.77 16.46 5.22
CA CYS A 243 3.28 17.79 4.84
C CYS A 243 3.41 18.82 5.97
N LEU A 244 3.14 18.42 7.22
CA LEU A 244 3.23 19.30 8.38
C LEU A 244 4.68 19.58 8.79
N GLU A 245 5.57 18.59 8.71
CA GLU A 245 7.01 18.76 8.99
C GLU A 245 7.72 19.67 7.98
N ALA A 246 7.16 19.82 6.78
CA ALA A 246 7.70 20.72 5.76
C ALA A 246 7.43 22.21 6.07
N ILE A 247 6.61 22.54 7.07
CA ILE A 247 6.26 23.93 7.41
C ILE A 247 7.42 24.57 8.19
N PRO A 248 7.92 25.75 7.79
CA PRO A 248 9.01 26.42 8.51
C PRO A 248 8.62 26.86 9.94
N LEU A 249 9.44 26.52 10.93
CA LEU A 249 9.25 26.82 12.36
C LEU A 249 9.74 28.19 12.83
N LYS A 250 10.25 29.03 11.91
CA LYS A 250 10.92 30.31 12.24
C LYS A 250 9.95 31.37 12.75
N ASP A 251 8.82 31.51 12.07
CA ASP A 251 7.76 32.46 12.41
C ASP A 251 6.56 31.68 12.95
N ALA A 252 6.26 31.84 14.24
CA ALA A 252 5.19 31.12 14.92
C ALA A 252 3.81 31.43 14.31
N GLN A 253 3.56 32.66 13.87
CA GLN A 253 2.26 33.03 13.30
C GLN A 253 2.07 32.44 11.90
N GLN A 254 3.10 32.49 11.06
CA GLN A 254 3.05 31.84 9.74
C GLN A 254 2.98 30.33 9.86
N HIS A 255 3.75 29.73 10.77
CA HIS A 255 3.71 28.30 11.03
C HIS A 255 2.30 27.87 11.46
N LEU A 256 1.71 28.59 12.42
CA LEU A 256 0.38 28.27 12.93
C LEU A 256 -0.72 28.43 11.87
N THR A 257 -0.69 29.53 11.12
CA THR A 257 -1.69 29.78 10.05
C THR A 257 -1.63 28.69 8.98
N LYS A 258 -0.42 28.34 8.51
CA LYS A 258 -0.23 27.25 7.53
C LYS A 258 -0.62 25.90 8.10
N THR A 259 -0.31 25.64 9.37
CA THR A 259 -0.67 24.38 10.06
C THR A 259 -2.18 24.24 10.15
N ILE A 260 -2.91 25.30 10.51
CA ILE A 260 -4.37 25.30 10.55
C ILE A 260 -4.95 24.98 9.17
N GLU A 261 -4.48 25.68 8.14
CA GLU A 261 -4.97 25.52 6.77
C GLU A 261 -4.71 24.11 6.22
N LEU A 262 -3.45 23.65 6.27
CA LEU A 262 -3.05 22.35 5.74
C LEU A 262 -3.68 21.20 6.52
N THR A 263 -3.72 21.28 7.86
CA THR A 263 -4.38 20.25 8.66
C THR A 263 -5.85 20.18 8.31
N ARG A 264 -6.56 21.31 8.22
CA ARG A 264 -7.99 21.34 7.89
C ARG A 264 -8.27 20.70 6.53
N ILE A 265 -7.55 21.11 5.48
CA ILE A 265 -7.79 20.63 4.11
C ILE A 265 -7.42 19.14 3.99
N ASN A 266 -6.22 18.77 4.42
CA ASN A 266 -5.70 17.43 4.23
C ASN A 266 -6.43 16.41 5.11
N LEU A 267 -6.73 16.77 6.37
CA LEU A 267 -7.49 15.89 7.26
C LEU A 267 -8.93 15.71 6.74
N PHE A 268 -9.58 16.76 6.22
CA PHE A 268 -10.91 16.64 5.61
C PHE A 268 -10.90 15.71 4.38
N ASN A 269 -9.87 15.83 3.54
CA ASN A 269 -9.68 14.93 2.40
C ASN A 269 -9.51 13.48 2.84
N ILE A 270 -8.67 13.22 3.85
CA ILE A 270 -8.47 11.85 4.37
C ILE A 270 -9.76 11.29 4.96
N ILE A 271 -10.53 12.09 5.70
CA ILE A 271 -11.82 11.65 6.26
C ILE A 271 -12.80 11.31 5.12
N THR A 272 -12.91 12.18 4.12
CA THR A 272 -13.80 11.96 2.98
C THR A 272 -13.39 10.70 2.20
N GLN A 273 -12.10 10.50 1.97
CA GLN A 273 -11.57 9.30 1.34
C GLN A 273 -11.83 8.04 2.15
N TYR A 274 -11.58 8.08 3.46
CA TYR A 274 -11.80 6.95 4.34
C TYR A 274 -13.27 6.52 4.34
N ARG A 275 -14.20 7.47 4.49
CA ARG A 275 -15.65 7.18 4.49
C ARG A 275 -16.16 6.65 3.15
N ALA A 276 -15.61 7.12 2.03
CA ALA A 276 -15.98 6.65 0.71
C ALA A 276 -15.45 5.23 0.41
N ILE A 277 -14.26 4.89 0.91
CA ILE A 277 -13.61 3.59 0.68
C ILE A 277 -14.14 2.53 1.67
N PHE A 278 -14.35 2.94 2.92
CA PHE A 278 -14.80 2.12 4.03
C PHE A 278 -16.09 2.75 4.61
N PRO A 279 -17.23 2.63 3.91
CA PRO A 279 -18.50 3.08 4.47
C PRO A 279 -18.70 2.37 5.81
N GLN A 280 -19.15 3.12 6.81
CA GLN A 280 -19.66 2.50 8.03
C GLN A 280 -20.87 1.68 7.59
N GLU A 281 -20.84 0.38 7.83
CA GLU A 281 -22.06 -0.41 7.82
C GLU A 281 -22.89 0.17 8.97
N GLU A 282 -23.79 1.10 8.63
CA GLU A 282 -24.83 1.54 9.54
C GLU A 282 -25.48 0.26 10.07
N GLU A 283 -25.49 0.12 11.39
CA GLU A 283 -26.07 -0.95 12.15
C GLU A 283 -27.31 -1.54 11.46
N GLN A 284 -27.14 -2.64 10.72
CA GLN A 284 -28.20 -3.61 10.58
C GLN A 284 -28.32 -4.31 11.92
N GLU A 285 -28.92 -3.60 12.89
CA GLU A 285 -29.31 -4.17 14.18
C GLU A 285 -30.43 -5.20 14.05
N ASP A 286 -31.00 -5.42 12.85
CA ASP A 286 -32.00 -6.46 12.65
C ASP A 286 -31.50 -7.61 11.76
N THR A 287 -31.35 -8.78 12.40
CA THR A 287 -31.26 -10.12 11.81
C THR A 287 -30.04 -10.46 10.95
N ARG A 288 -28.95 -10.88 11.61
CA ARG A 288 -28.20 -12.08 11.21
C ARG A 288 -27.33 -12.56 12.37
N SER A 289 -27.77 -13.68 12.94
CA SER A 289 -27.02 -14.69 13.68
C SER A 289 -25.54 -14.37 13.90
N SER A 290 -25.15 -14.17 15.17
CA SER A 290 -23.78 -14.34 15.64
C SER A 290 -23.21 -15.68 15.15
N ALA A 291 -22.58 -15.66 13.98
CA ALA A 291 -21.68 -16.71 13.56
C ALA A 291 -20.43 -16.53 14.40
N ASN A 292 -20.22 -17.50 15.31
CA ASN A 292 -19.04 -17.69 16.14
C ASN A 292 -17.73 -17.56 15.36
N TYR A 293 -17.22 -16.35 15.18
CA TYR A 293 -15.78 -16.14 15.10
C TYR A 293 -15.29 -16.02 16.54
N LYS A 294 -14.85 -17.15 17.12
CA LYS A 294 -14.05 -17.12 18.35
C LYS A 294 -12.86 -16.18 18.08
N PRO A 295 -12.73 -15.06 18.80
CA PRO A 295 -11.54 -14.23 18.65
C PRO A 295 -10.35 -15.06 19.12
N LEU A 296 -9.41 -15.32 18.22
CA LEU A 296 -8.10 -15.80 18.61
C LEU A 296 -7.51 -14.78 19.60
N TYR A 297 -6.94 -15.29 20.68
CA TYR A 297 -6.35 -14.52 21.77
C TYR A 297 -5.39 -13.45 21.22
N GLY A 298 -5.75 -12.16 21.39
CA GLY A 298 -4.91 -11.02 21.00
C GLY A 298 -5.67 -9.95 20.20
N VAL A 299 -6.14 -8.92 20.91
CA VAL A 299 -6.60 -7.61 20.39
C VAL A 299 -7.55 -7.69 19.18
N SER A 300 -8.83 -7.94 19.44
CA SER A 300 -9.89 -7.52 18.53
C SER A 300 -9.93 -5.99 18.54
N CYS A 301 -9.28 -5.34 17.59
CA CYS A 301 -9.56 -3.96 17.28
C CYS A 301 -10.88 -3.94 16.51
N ASN A 302 -11.96 -3.46 17.14
CA ASN A 302 -13.15 -3.07 16.40
C ASN A 302 -12.72 -2.02 15.38
N GLY A 303 -12.59 -2.42 14.10
CA GLY A 303 -12.14 -1.55 13.01
C GLY A 303 -13.00 -0.30 12.87
N ASP A 304 -14.22 -0.34 13.40
CA ASP A 304 -15.18 0.75 13.41
C ASP A 304 -14.86 1.85 14.41
N ARG A 305 -13.92 1.63 15.35
CA ARG A 305 -13.37 2.64 16.26
C ARG A 305 -11.98 3.15 15.87
N LEU A 306 -11.31 2.44 14.95
CA LEU A 306 -9.93 2.75 14.55
C LEU A 306 -9.84 4.15 13.95
N PHE A 307 -10.82 4.51 13.11
CA PHE A 307 -10.89 5.80 12.46
C PHE A 307 -11.11 6.95 13.45
N GLN A 308 -12.04 6.79 14.41
CA GLN A 308 -12.33 7.80 15.44
C GLN A 308 -11.12 7.96 16.37
N ALA A 309 -10.46 6.87 16.75
CA ALA A 309 -9.25 6.93 17.56
C ALA A 309 -8.12 7.67 16.82
N TRP A 310 -7.90 7.36 15.54
CA TRP A 310 -6.92 8.07 14.70
C TRP A 310 -7.27 9.55 14.57
N LEU A 311 -8.53 9.88 14.28
CA LEU A 311 -8.98 11.27 14.13
C LEU A 311 -8.81 12.05 15.44
N HIS A 312 -9.17 11.44 16.57
CA HIS A 312 -8.95 12.03 17.89
C HIS A 312 -7.46 12.30 18.15
N GLN A 313 -6.58 11.35 17.82
CA GLN A 313 -5.14 11.54 17.94
C GLN A 313 -4.65 12.71 17.07
N LYS A 314 -5.14 12.86 15.83
CA LYS A 314 -4.76 13.98 14.96
C LYS A 314 -5.24 15.33 15.48
N ILE A 315 -6.46 15.40 16.01
CA ILE A 315 -6.99 16.61 16.65
C ILE A 315 -6.13 16.97 17.87
N ASN A 316 -5.79 16.02 18.74
CA ASN A 316 -4.92 16.28 19.89
C ASN A 316 -3.51 16.74 19.49
N ALA A 317 -2.93 16.16 18.43
CA ALA A 317 -1.65 16.60 17.90
C ALA A 317 -1.73 18.07 17.41
N PHE A 318 -2.80 18.43 16.72
CA PHE A 318 -3.06 19.83 16.33
C PHE A 318 -3.20 20.76 17.54
N LEU A 319 -3.98 20.36 18.55
CA LEU A 319 -4.17 21.16 19.78
C LEU A 319 -2.86 21.38 20.54
N TYR A 320 -1.98 20.38 20.59
CA TYR A 320 -0.65 20.50 21.17
C TYR A 320 0.23 21.49 20.40
N THR A 321 0.27 21.40 19.07
CA THR A 321 1.00 22.36 18.22
C THR A 321 0.44 23.78 18.38
N LEU A 322 -0.89 23.92 18.43
CA LEU A 322 -1.58 25.20 18.66
C LEU A 322 -1.15 25.82 20.00
N GLU A 323 -1.18 25.08 21.10
CA GLU A 323 -0.76 25.60 22.42
C GLU A 323 0.73 25.98 22.43
N SER A 324 1.59 25.16 21.83
CA SER A 324 3.03 25.42 21.74
C SER A 324 3.34 26.69 20.94
N ASP A 325 2.73 26.88 19.77
CA ASP A 325 3.01 28.05 18.92
C ASP A 325 2.41 29.34 19.50
N LEU A 326 1.23 29.26 20.12
CA LEU A 326 0.62 30.41 20.79
C LEU A 326 1.50 30.95 21.94
N GLN A 327 2.25 30.07 22.61
CA GLN A 327 3.20 30.48 23.65
C GLN A 327 4.45 31.19 23.12
N ARG A 328 4.76 31.12 21.81
CA ARG A 328 5.94 31.74 21.17
C ARG A 328 5.69 33.18 20.70
N CYS A 329 4.71 33.87 21.28
CA CYS A 329 4.27 35.24 20.96
C CYS A 329 3.73 35.41 19.53
N VAL A 330 2.43 35.18 19.36
CA VAL A 330 1.69 35.46 18.11
C VAL A 330 1.12 36.87 18.15
N SER A 331 1.27 37.64 17.06
CA SER A 331 0.86 39.05 17.04
C SER A 331 -0.65 39.28 16.93
N SER A 332 -1.40 38.37 16.29
CA SER A 332 -2.85 38.49 16.11
C SER A 332 -3.59 37.24 16.59
N ILE A 333 -3.86 37.20 17.90
CA ILE A 333 -4.58 36.08 18.55
C ILE A 333 -6.03 35.96 18.02
N GLU A 334 -6.70 37.08 17.77
CA GLU A 334 -8.07 37.12 17.24
C GLU A 334 -8.18 36.40 15.88
N THR A 335 -7.26 36.72 14.95
CA THR A 335 -7.27 36.11 13.61
C THR A 335 -7.06 34.60 13.69
N VAL A 336 -6.12 34.15 14.52
CA VAL A 336 -5.86 32.72 14.73
C VAL A 336 -7.04 32.02 15.40
N LEU A 337 -7.67 32.65 16.40
CA LEU A 337 -8.88 32.12 17.03
C LEU A 337 -10.01 31.94 16.01
N GLY A 338 -10.27 32.95 15.17
CA GLY A 338 -11.26 32.87 14.10
C GLY A 338 -11.00 31.71 13.13
N GLN A 339 -9.74 31.55 12.71
CA GLN A 339 -9.29 30.44 11.86
C GLN A 339 -9.51 29.07 12.54
N CYS A 340 -9.18 28.93 13.83
CA CYS A 340 -9.36 27.70 14.58
C CYS A 340 -10.85 27.37 14.80
N MET A 341 -11.67 28.38 15.08
CA MET A 341 -13.12 28.22 15.23
C MET A 341 -13.77 27.80 13.90
N TYR A 342 -13.35 28.39 12.79
CA TYR A 342 -13.79 27.97 11.46
C TYR A 342 -13.34 26.54 11.14
N PHE A 343 -12.11 26.16 11.50
CA PHE A 343 -11.62 24.80 11.36
C PHE A 343 -12.50 23.81 12.16
N GLY A 344 -12.71 24.03 13.46
CA GLY A 344 -13.57 23.17 14.28
C GLY A 344 -15.01 23.09 13.76
N LEU A 345 -15.57 24.22 13.31
CA LEU A 345 -16.91 24.26 12.69
C LEU A 345 -16.97 23.47 11.38
N SER A 346 -15.94 23.52 10.54
CA SER A 346 -15.93 22.76 9.28
C SER A 346 -15.99 21.24 9.50
N PHE A 347 -15.55 20.77 10.67
CA PHE A 347 -15.55 19.37 11.06
C PHE A 347 -16.82 18.95 11.82
N SER A 348 -17.67 19.89 12.23
CA SER A 348 -18.97 19.58 12.85
C SER A 348 -19.87 18.78 11.89
N ARG A 349 -19.81 19.09 10.59
CA ARG A 349 -20.51 18.35 9.51
C ARG A 349 -20.11 16.88 9.42
N VAL A 350 -18.91 16.57 9.89
CA VAL A 350 -18.32 15.24 9.87
C VAL A 350 -18.47 14.57 11.26
N GLY A 351 -19.08 15.25 12.24
CA GLY A 351 -19.27 14.74 13.59
C GLY A 351 -18.03 14.84 14.49
N ALA A 352 -17.09 15.74 14.16
CA ALA A 352 -15.84 15.93 14.89
C ALA A 352 -15.65 17.41 15.30
N ASP A 353 -16.62 17.99 16.00
CA ASP A 353 -16.49 19.37 16.51
C ASP A 353 -15.58 19.39 17.75
N PHE A 354 -14.46 20.11 17.65
CA PHE A 354 -13.47 20.26 18.73
C PHE A 354 -13.31 21.70 19.20
N ARG A 355 -14.25 22.62 18.86
CA ARG A 355 -14.19 24.03 19.31
C ARG A 355 -14.19 24.16 20.84
N GLY A 356 -14.88 23.26 21.53
CA GLY A 356 -14.87 23.18 23.00
C GLY A 356 -13.48 22.89 23.59
N LEU A 357 -12.58 22.23 22.84
CA LEU A 357 -11.20 21.97 23.25
C LEU A 357 -10.26 23.13 22.92
N ILE A 358 -10.57 23.92 21.89
CA ILE A 358 -9.78 25.09 21.49
C ILE A 358 -9.91 26.21 22.52
N ALA A 359 -11.13 26.51 22.98
CA ALA A 359 -11.39 27.68 23.81
C ALA A 359 -10.53 27.75 25.10
N PRO A 360 -10.36 26.68 25.89
CA PRO A 360 -9.50 26.72 27.09
C PRO A 360 -8.03 27.03 26.82
N ILE A 361 -7.50 26.65 25.65
CA ILE A 361 -6.11 26.93 25.25
C ILE A 361 -5.93 28.45 25.09
N PHE A 362 -6.83 29.10 24.35
CA PHE A 362 -6.79 30.54 24.15
C PHE A 362 -6.98 31.31 25.46
N VAL A 363 -7.94 30.89 26.31
CA VAL A 363 -8.13 31.51 27.63
C VAL A 363 -6.82 31.49 28.43
N ARG A 364 -6.13 30.34 28.50
CA ARG A 364 -4.87 30.20 29.23
C ARG A 364 -3.74 31.06 28.66
N VAL A 365 -3.58 31.10 27.34
CA VAL A 365 -2.54 31.90 26.67
C VAL A 365 -2.79 33.39 26.88
N ILE A 366 -4.03 33.85 26.66
CA ILE A 366 -4.41 35.25 26.83
C ILE A 366 -4.22 35.70 28.28
N GLN A 367 -4.61 34.86 29.25
CA GLN A 367 -4.37 35.11 30.68
C GLN A 367 -2.88 35.30 30.97
N LYS A 368 -2.04 34.37 30.50
CA LYS A 368 -0.59 34.41 30.73
C LYS A 368 0.06 35.65 30.09
N ASN A 369 -0.35 36.00 28.88
CA ASN A 369 0.15 37.18 28.19
C ASN A 369 -0.24 38.46 28.95
N PHE A 370 -1.49 38.57 29.39
CA PHE A 370 -1.94 39.72 30.19
C PHE A 370 -1.16 39.84 31.51
N GLN A 371 -1.01 38.74 32.26
CA GLN A 371 -0.24 38.73 33.50
C GLN A 371 1.24 39.12 33.28
N SER A 372 1.84 38.65 32.17
CA SER A 372 3.20 39.02 31.79
C SER A 372 3.31 40.52 31.46
N ASN A 373 2.35 41.08 30.72
CA ASN A 373 2.30 42.50 30.40
C ASN A 373 2.15 43.35 31.67
N ILE A 374 1.26 42.96 32.60
CA ILE A 374 1.11 43.67 33.88
C ILE A 374 2.37 43.57 34.74
N ALA A 375 3.08 42.43 34.75
CA ALA A 375 4.37 42.30 35.42
C ALA A 375 5.43 43.25 34.84
N GLN A 376 5.48 43.41 33.51
CA GLN A 376 6.38 44.38 32.86
C GLN A 376 6.00 45.83 33.18
N VAL A 377 4.70 46.15 33.20
CA VAL A 377 4.20 47.48 33.61
C VAL A 377 4.58 47.79 35.06
N ASN A 378 4.45 46.81 35.95
CA ASN A 378 4.88 46.91 37.35
C ASN A 378 6.38 47.16 37.49
N GLU A 379 7.21 46.44 36.73
CA GLU A 379 8.66 46.63 36.73
C GLU A 379 9.05 48.02 36.20
N GLN A 380 8.41 48.46 35.11
CA GLN A 380 8.63 49.79 34.55
C GLN A 380 8.23 50.88 35.54
N PHE A 381 7.08 50.74 36.21
CA PHE A 381 6.66 51.69 37.25
C PHE A 381 7.68 51.79 38.38
N ASN A 382 8.21 50.67 38.86
CA ASN A 382 9.25 50.67 39.90
C ASN A 382 10.50 51.46 39.47
N ARG A 383 10.96 51.25 38.22
CA ARG A 383 12.12 51.98 37.66
C ARG A 383 11.85 53.47 37.51
N GLU A 384 10.65 53.85 37.10
CA GLU A 384 10.27 55.26 36.94
C GLU A 384 10.09 55.95 38.31
N LEU A 385 9.55 55.26 39.30
CA LEU A 385 9.39 55.80 40.65
C LEU A 385 10.73 55.99 41.38
N GLU A 386 11.70 55.10 41.17
CA GLU A 386 13.06 55.25 41.73
C GLU A 386 13.80 56.47 41.19
N LYS A 387 13.51 56.89 39.95
CA LYS A 387 14.08 58.09 39.33
C LYS A 387 13.27 59.35 39.62
N TYR A 388 12.09 59.20 40.22
CA TYR A 388 11.15 60.29 40.36
C TYR A 388 11.52 61.22 41.52
N THR A 389 11.55 62.53 41.24
CA THR A 389 11.76 63.58 42.24
C THR A 389 10.58 64.53 42.26
N LEU A 390 10.17 64.99 43.45
CA LEU A 390 9.06 65.94 43.65
C LEU A 390 9.43 67.41 43.36
N ILE A 391 10.65 67.67 42.88
CA ILE A 391 11.23 69.02 42.74
C ILE A 391 10.39 69.86 41.76
N ASN A 392 9.86 70.98 42.28
CA ASN A 392 9.19 72.09 41.61
C ASN A 392 8.77 71.85 40.16
N LYS A 393 7.80 70.96 39.96
CA LYS A 393 6.99 71.03 38.75
C LYS A 393 6.20 72.34 38.80
N VAL A 394 6.59 73.26 37.92
CA VAL A 394 5.76 74.37 37.48
C VAL A 394 4.40 73.78 37.17
N THR A 395 3.40 74.20 37.93
CA THR A 395 1.99 73.97 37.64
C THR A 395 1.77 74.35 36.19
N LEU A 396 1.72 73.38 35.29
CA LEU A 396 1.15 73.58 33.96
C LEU A 396 -0.33 73.78 34.23
N LEU A 397 -0.68 75.02 34.57
CA LEU A 397 -2.03 75.55 34.52
C LEU A 397 -2.47 75.44 33.07
N HIS A 398 -2.86 74.24 32.64
CA HIS A 398 -3.75 74.10 31.52
C HIS A 398 -5.01 74.84 31.93
N THR A 399 -5.20 75.98 31.27
CA THR A 399 -6.40 76.80 31.29
C THR A 399 -7.57 75.84 31.23
N ARG A 400 -8.28 75.70 32.36
CA ARG A 400 -9.51 74.94 32.47
C ARG A 400 -10.48 75.55 31.46
N LYS A 401 -10.46 75.07 30.21
CA LYS A 401 -11.54 75.38 29.26
C LYS A 401 -12.79 74.90 29.97
N GLN A 402 -13.68 75.84 30.28
CA GLN A 402 -15.00 75.50 30.76
C GLN A 402 -15.59 74.50 29.75
N MET A 403 -15.70 73.26 30.18
CA MET A 403 -16.41 72.23 29.43
C MET A 403 -17.87 72.66 29.42
N ASP A 404 -18.45 72.77 28.23
CA ASP A 404 -19.88 72.93 28.05
C ASP A 404 -20.61 71.80 28.81
N PRO A 405 -21.67 72.10 29.61
CA PRO A 405 -22.41 71.10 30.38
C PRO A 405 -23.06 69.99 29.53
N THR A 406 -23.11 70.16 28.21
CA THR A 406 -23.72 69.24 27.25
C THR A 406 -22.78 68.16 26.73
N ALA A 407 -21.45 68.29 26.91
CA ALA A 407 -20.48 67.28 26.49
C ALA A 407 -20.31 66.10 27.48
N ALA A 408 -20.83 66.24 28.70
CA ALA A 408 -20.75 65.24 29.77
C ALA A 408 -21.58 63.96 29.52
N LEU A 409 -22.35 63.90 28.44
CA LEU A 409 -23.20 62.75 28.08
C LEU A 409 -22.51 61.74 27.15
N THR A 410 -21.25 61.98 26.78
CA THR A 410 -20.43 61.00 26.08
C THR A 410 -19.34 60.54 27.06
N GLU A 411 -19.51 59.34 27.61
CA GLU A 411 -18.52 58.67 28.46
C GLU A 411 -17.21 58.49 27.67
N SER A 412 -16.33 59.49 27.74
CA SER A 412 -15.02 59.42 27.11
C SER A 412 -14.12 58.50 27.92
N PHE A 413 -13.63 57.41 27.31
CA PHE A 413 -12.59 56.55 27.86
C PHE A 413 -11.21 57.21 27.89
N ALA A 414 -11.11 58.53 27.68
CA ALA A 414 -9.85 59.26 27.76
C ALA A 414 -9.28 59.25 29.20
N PRO A 415 -7.95 59.10 29.35
CA PRO A 415 -7.32 59.10 30.66
C PRO A 415 -7.43 60.48 31.35
N PRO A 416 -7.54 60.54 32.69
CA PRO A 416 -7.60 61.79 33.43
C PRO A 416 -6.36 62.67 33.20
N GLU A 417 -6.56 63.93 32.81
CA GLU A 417 -5.46 64.89 32.57
C GLU A 417 -4.62 65.17 33.83
N THR A 418 -5.20 64.97 35.02
CA THR A 418 -4.51 65.11 36.32
C THR A 418 -3.35 64.13 36.51
N LEU A 419 -3.33 63.02 35.76
CA LEU A 419 -2.21 62.06 35.80
C LEU A 419 -0.94 62.64 35.18
N LEU A 420 -1.04 63.62 34.27
CA LEU A 420 0.12 64.21 33.59
C LEU A 420 1.05 64.96 34.55
N ASP A 421 0.50 65.47 35.65
CA ASP A 421 1.27 66.09 36.73
C ASP A 421 2.23 65.07 37.37
N PHE A 422 1.90 63.78 37.33
CA PHE A 422 2.63 62.68 37.96
C PHE A 422 3.05 61.62 36.94
N PHE A 423 4.20 61.85 36.30
CA PHE A 423 4.72 61.00 35.23
C PHE A 423 4.71 59.50 35.52
N PRO A 424 5.14 59.01 36.73
CA PRO A 424 5.07 57.58 37.02
C PRO A 424 3.64 57.00 36.97
N LEU A 425 2.63 57.75 37.42
CA LEU A 425 1.23 57.32 37.36
C LEU A 425 0.67 57.39 35.94
N ALA A 426 1.06 58.40 35.14
CA ALA A 426 0.69 58.47 33.73
C ALA A 426 1.27 57.30 32.93
N ALA A 427 2.56 56.98 33.13
CA ALA A 427 3.22 55.84 32.50
C ALA A 427 2.56 54.51 32.89
N LEU A 428 2.21 54.34 34.17
CA LEU A 428 1.48 53.17 34.67
C LEU A 428 0.10 53.04 34.00
N CYS A 429 -0.67 54.14 33.96
CA CYS A 429 -1.98 54.18 33.31
C CYS A 429 -1.89 53.77 31.83
N ASN A 430 -0.93 54.32 31.09
CA ASN A 430 -0.69 53.94 29.69
C ASN A 430 -0.31 52.46 29.55
N GLY A 431 0.47 51.92 30.48
CA GLY A 431 0.78 50.49 30.55
C GLY A 431 -0.47 49.61 30.69
N TYR A 432 -1.35 49.94 31.64
CA TYR A 432 -2.63 49.24 31.82
C TYR A 432 -3.54 49.36 30.59
N LEU A 433 -3.63 50.56 30.00
CA LEU A 433 -4.42 50.79 28.79
C LEU A 433 -3.91 49.96 27.61
N ASN A 434 -2.59 49.88 27.42
CA ASN A 434 -2.01 49.03 26.38
C ASN A 434 -2.36 47.55 26.59
N ALA A 435 -2.21 47.04 27.82
CA ALA A 435 -2.57 45.66 28.14
C ALA A 435 -4.07 45.37 27.94
N LEU A 436 -4.96 46.30 28.30
CA LEU A 436 -6.41 46.17 28.09
C LEU A 436 -6.80 46.33 26.61
N ASN A 437 -6.10 47.17 25.86
CA ASN A 437 -6.34 47.35 24.42
C ASN A 437 -5.96 46.10 23.62
N GLU A 438 -4.90 45.38 24.00
CA GLU A 438 -4.55 44.09 23.40
C GLU A 438 -5.64 43.02 23.63
N LEU A 439 -6.32 43.06 24.79
CA LEU A 439 -7.45 42.19 25.08
C LEU A 439 -8.72 42.55 24.31
N ARG A 440 -8.88 43.82 23.89
CA ARG A 440 -10.16 44.34 23.37
C ARG A 440 -10.72 43.56 22.17
N LEU A 441 -9.84 43.09 21.28
CA LEU A 441 -10.23 42.32 20.10
C LEU A 441 -10.58 40.86 20.43
N CYS A 442 -10.09 40.35 21.57
CA CYS A 442 -10.30 38.97 21.99
C CYS A 442 -10.29 38.88 23.53
N ALA A 443 -11.42 39.25 24.15
CA ALA A 443 -11.60 39.21 25.61
C ALA A 443 -12.58 38.08 25.99
N PRO A 444 -12.10 36.84 26.24
CA PRO A 444 -12.92 35.79 26.81
C PRO A 444 -13.54 36.23 28.14
N GLN A 445 -14.87 36.13 28.27
CA GLN A 445 -15.59 36.49 29.50
C GLN A 445 -15.10 35.72 30.74
N ALA A 446 -14.57 34.50 30.53
CA ALA A 446 -13.96 33.70 31.58
C ALA A 446 -12.74 34.37 32.24
N LEU A 447 -12.08 35.33 31.57
CA LEU A 447 -10.90 36.04 32.08
C LEU A 447 -11.23 37.28 32.90
N ALA A 448 -12.49 37.71 32.93
CA ALA A 448 -12.92 38.85 33.73
C ALA A 448 -12.38 38.82 35.18
N PRO A 449 -12.52 37.73 35.97
CA PRO A 449 -11.96 37.67 37.33
C PRO A 449 -10.43 37.73 37.36
N ASP A 450 -9.75 37.04 36.45
CA ASP A 450 -8.28 36.98 36.41
C ASP A 450 -7.65 38.34 36.05
N VAL A 451 -8.26 39.06 35.10
CA VAL A 451 -7.82 40.40 34.68
C VAL A 451 -8.02 41.39 35.82
N THR A 452 -9.19 41.38 36.46
CA THR A 452 -9.49 42.26 37.61
C THR A 452 -8.54 41.99 38.77
N LYS A 453 -8.32 40.71 39.10
CA LYS A 453 -7.38 40.32 40.15
C LYS A 453 -5.97 40.78 39.84
N SER A 454 -5.48 40.57 38.62
CA SER A 454 -4.13 40.97 38.23
C SER A 454 -3.92 42.49 38.29
N LEU A 455 -4.92 43.28 37.89
CA LEU A 455 -4.89 44.75 38.01
C LEU A 455 -4.98 45.20 39.48
N GLN A 456 -5.79 44.52 40.29
CA GLN A 456 -5.88 44.82 41.71
C GLN A 456 -4.55 44.56 42.44
N GLU A 457 -3.93 43.39 42.24
CA GLU A 457 -2.62 43.06 42.83
C GLU A 457 -1.54 44.05 42.39
N SER A 458 -1.59 44.48 41.13
CA SER A 458 -0.71 45.51 40.56
C SER A 458 -0.93 46.89 41.22
N LEU A 459 -2.18 47.33 41.41
CA LEU A 459 -2.51 48.57 42.11
C LEU A 459 -2.16 48.53 43.61
N GLU A 460 -2.35 47.39 44.28
CA GLU A 460 -1.91 47.17 45.67
C GLU A 460 -0.39 47.28 45.80
N MET A 461 0.36 46.69 44.86
CA MET A 461 1.82 46.82 44.79
C MET A 461 2.24 48.29 44.58
N VAL A 462 1.58 49.00 43.65
CA VAL A 462 1.82 50.44 43.41
C VAL A 462 1.60 51.25 44.68
N ALA A 463 0.50 51.04 45.40
CA ALA A 463 0.21 51.73 46.65
C ALA A 463 1.28 51.45 47.73
N GLN A 464 1.75 50.20 47.84
CA GLN A 464 2.84 49.82 48.74
C GLN A 464 4.16 50.49 48.35
N ARG A 465 4.48 50.57 47.05
CA ARG A 465 5.73 51.19 46.57
C ARG A 465 5.71 52.71 46.74
N VAL A 466 4.58 53.36 46.50
CA VAL A 466 4.39 54.80 46.77
C VAL A 466 4.56 55.10 48.27
N LEU A 467 4.05 54.22 49.16
CA LEU A 467 4.29 54.35 50.60
C LEU A 467 5.77 54.14 50.96
N ALA A 468 6.45 53.19 50.32
CA ALA A 468 7.88 52.96 50.54
C ALA A 468 8.71 54.20 50.12
N PHE A 469 8.38 54.81 48.98
CA PHE A 469 8.96 56.06 48.53
C PHE A 469 8.73 57.20 49.54
N TYR A 470 7.51 57.33 50.07
CA TYR A 470 7.22 58.29 51.15
C TYR A 470 8.13 58.08 52.36
N ARG A 471 8.24 56.84 52.85
CA ARG A 471 9.06 56.52 54.04
C ARG A 471 10.54 56.82 53.84
N GLN A 472 11.05 56.69 52.62
CA GLN A 472 12.45 56.99 52.28
C GLN A 472 12.70 58.51 52.27
N GLU A 473 11.77 59.29 51.72
CA GLU A 473 12.00 60.71 51.43
C GLU A 473 11.31 61.69 52.41
N GLN A 474 10.45 61.21 53.33
CA GLN A 474 9.61 62.07 54.20
C GLN A 474 10.42 63.09 55.05
N GLN A 475 11.65 62.73 55.45
CA GLN A 475 12.53 63.62 56.22
C GLN A 475 13.15 64.73 55.37
N ALA A 476 13.30 64.51 54.06
CA ALA A 476 13.88 65.47 53.12
C ALA A 476 12.84 66.43 52.52
N PHE A 477 11.54 66.12 52.61
CA PHE A 477 10.49 66.94 52.01
C PHE A 477 10.32 68.32 52.66
N THR A 478 10.33 69.34 51.80
CA THR A 478 9.80 70.68 52.08
C THR A 478 8.28 70.67 52.21
N GLY A 479 7.69 71.74 52.78
CA GLY A 479 6.23 71.86 52.95
C GLY A 479 5.44 71.70 51.64
N ASN A 480 5.92 72.31 50.55
CA ASN A 480 5.32 72.19 49.22
C ASN A 480 5.41 70.76 48.65
N GLU A 481 6.52 70.06 48.89
CA GLU A 481 6.69 68.68 48.42
C GLU A 481 5.77 67.71 49.17
N ARG A 482 5.52 67.95 50.47
CA ARG A 482 4.51 67.20 51.24
C ARG A 482 3.11 67.38 50.66
N GLU A 483 2.71 68.61 50.34
CA GLU A 483 1.41 68.86 49.69
C GLU A 483 1.32 68.20 48.31
N THR A 484 2.41 68.24 47.55
CA THR A 484 2.50 67.61 46.22
C THR A 484 2.41 66.10 46.30
N PHE A 485 3.01 65.50 47.34
CA PHE A 485 2.88 64.07 47.61
C PHE A 485 1.46 63.66 48.03
N VAL A 486 0.76 64.50 48.81
CA VAL A 486 -0.66 64.27 49.13
C VAL A 486 -1.52 64.35 47.86
N LYS A 487 -1.21 65.26 46.93
CA LYS A 487 -1.85 65.31 45.60
C LYS A 487 -1.56 64.06 44.76
N LEU A 488 -0.34 63.53 44.77
CA LEU A 488 0.02 62.25 44.12
C LEU A 488 -0.86 61.11 44.67
N CYS A 489 -0.94 60.98 46.00
CA CYS A 489 -1.78 59.96 46.65
C CYS A 489 -3.27 60.14 46.30
N SER A 490 -3.74 61.38 46.26
CA SER A 490 -5.13 61.71 45.88
C SER A 490 -5.40 61.35 44.42
N CYS A 491 -4.45 61.59 43.51
CA CYS A 491 -4.58 61.25 42.10
C CYS A 491 -4.62 59.73 41.89
N LEU A 492 -3.77 58.97 42.59
CA LEU A 492 -3.83 57.51 42.62
C LEU A 492 -5.21 57.01 43.12
N ALA A 493 -5.69 57.55 44.24
CA ALA A 493 -6.91 57.08 44.89
C ALA A 493 -8.21 57.45 44.18
N TYR A 494 -8.32 58.70 43.68
CA TYR A 494 -9.57 59.26 43.19
C TYR A 494 -9.64 59.40 41.66
N ASP A 495 -8.49 59.41 40.98
CA ASP A 495 -8.46 59.50 39.52
C ASP A 495 -8.08 58.15 38.90
N LEU A 496 -6.94 57.56 39.27
CA LEU A 496 -6.43 56.34 38.63
C LEU A 496 -7.28 55.11 38.95
N VAL A 497 -7.51 54.79 40.22
CA VAL A 497 -8.27 53.57 40.60
C VAL A 497 -9.68 53.57 39.99
N PRO A 498 -10.49 54.64 40.12
CA PRO A 498 -11.82 54.69 39.48
C PRO A 498 -11.76 54.68 37.95
N TYR A 499 -10.71 55.22 37.34
CA TYR A 499 -10.53 55.15 35.90
C TYR A 499 -10.23 53.73 35.43
N VAL A 500 -9.32 53.00 36.11
CA VAL A 500 -9.03 51.59 35.80
C VAL A 500 -10.29 50.73 35.96
N GLN A 501 -11.11 50.97 36.98
CA GLN A 501 -12.42 50.32 37.15
C GLN A 501 -13.31 50.51 35.90
N ARG A 502 -13.41 51.74 35.40
CA ARG A 502 -14.18 52.03 34.17
C ARG A 502 -13.59 51.32 32.95
N CYS A 503 -12.27 51.24 32.84
CA CYS A 503 -11.61 50.51 31.77
C CYS A 503 -11.91 48.99 31.83
N ILE A 504 -11.92 48.40 33.02
CA ILE A 504 -12.33 47.00 33.23
C ILE A 504 -13.76 46.81 32.75
N HIS A 505 -14.70 47.67 33.15
CA HIS A 505 -16.10 47.61 32.69
C HIS A 505 -16.25 47.88 31.19
N GLY A 506 -15.35 48.64 30.58
CA GLY A 506 -15.32 48.87 29.14
C GLY A 506 -14.95 47.60 28.35
N VAL A 507 -14.05 46.76 28.89
CA VAL A 507 -13.66 45.47 28.28
C VAL A 507 -14.64 44.36 28.67
N PHE A 508 -15.11 44.36 29.91
CA PHE A 508 -16.02 43.38 30.48
C PHE A 508 -17.28 44.08 31.04
N PRO A 509 -18.28 44.38 30.18
CA PRO A 509 -19.51 45.02 30.63
C PRO A 509 -20.23 44.15 31.67
N PRO A 510 -20.52 44.67 32.89
CA PRO A 510 -21.19 43.91 33.93
C PRO A 510 -22.55 43.35 33.48
N GLN A 511 -23.28 44.10 32.66
CA GLN A 511 -24.58 43.69 32.11
C GLN A 511 -24.44 42.42 31.27
N THR A 512 -23.42 42.35 30.39
CA THR A 512 -23.16 41.17 29.56
C THR A 512 -22.79 39.97 30.41
N LEU A 513 -21.94 40.16 31.43
CA LEU A 513 -21.55 39.09 32.35
C LEU A 513 -22.73 38.54 33.17
N THR A 514 -23.60 39.42 33.69
CA THR A 514 -24.80 38.99 34.44
C THR A 514 -25.72 38.11 33.61
N VAL A 515 -25.89 38.43 32.31
CA VAL A 515 -26.71 37.63 31.38
C VAL A 515 -26.08 36.26 31.13
N HIS A 516 -24.76 36.19 30.92
CA HIS A 516 -24.07 34.91 30.69
C HIS A 516 -24.01 34.01 31.92
N LEU A 517 -23.88 34.59 33.11
CA LEU A 517 -23.79 33.86 34.38
C LEU A 517 -25.18 33.56 34.99
N GLY A 518 -26.23 34.26 34.55
CA GLY A 518 -27.57 34.15 35.12
C GLY A 518 -27.70 34.71 36.55
N ILE A 519 -26.90 35.72 36.90
CA ILE A 519 -26.85 36.33 38.25
C ILE A 519 -27.27 37.81 38.21
N SER A 520 -27.66 38.39 39.35
CA SER A 520 -27.97 39.82 39.46
C SER A 520 -26.71 40.69 39.53
N LEU A 521 -26.82 41.98 39.15
CA LEU A 521 -25.72 42.95 39.26
C LEU A 521 -25.20 43.08 40.70
N LEU A 522 -26.10 43.07 41.69
CA LEU A 522 -25.74 43.12 43.11
C LEU A 522 -24.92 41.89 43.54
N GLN A 523 -25.26 40.72 43.01
CA GLN A 523 -24.52 39.50 43.31
C GLN A 523 -23.16 39.46 42.61
N LEU A 524 -23.07 40.05 41.41
CA LEU A 524 -21.81 40.22 40.69
C LEU A 524 -20.85 41.16 41.45
N GLU A 525 -21.37 42.25 41.99
CA GLU A 525 -20.63 43.18 42.87
C GLU A 525 -20.20 42.51 44.18
N HIS A 526 -21.10 41.76 44.84
CA HIS A 526 -20.78 41.03 46.06
C HIS A 526 -19.72 39.94 45.86
N GLN A 527 -19.72 39.29 44.69
CA GLN A 527 -18.68 38.32 44.31
C GLN A 527 -17.40 38.97 43.79
N GLN A 528 -17.36 40.32 43.72
CA GLN A 528 -16.19 41.09 43.28
C GLN A 528 -15.72 40.74 41.86
N LEU A 529 -16.63 40.20 41.04
CA LEU A 529 -16.36 39.90 39.65
C LEU A 529 -16.29 41.24 38.91
N THR A 530 -15.18 41.57 38.26
CA THR A 530 -14.95 42.88 37.61
C THR A 530 -14.83 44.12 38.51
N TYR A 531 -15.03 44.01 39.82
CA TYR A 531 -14.96 45.16 40.76
C TYR A 531 -13.65 45.17 41.57
N LEU A 532 -12.89 46.25 41.46
CA LEU A 532 -11.70 46.53 42.28
C LEU A 532 -12.09 46.89 43.71
N GLN A 533 -11.42 46.30 44.70
CA GLN A 533 -11.57 46.66 46.10
C GLN A 533 -10.73 47.89 46.44
N GLN A 534 -11.29 49.09 46.19
CA GLN A 534 -10.59 50.35 46.47
C GLN A 534 -10.11 50.46 47.92
N ALA A 535 -10.84 49.89 48.88
CA ALA A 535 -10.47 49.89 50.30
C ALA A 535 -9.18 49.10 50.57
N ASP A 536 -8.98 47.96 49.89
CA ASP A 536 -7.80 47.11 50.06
C ASP A 536 -6.58 47.71 49.35
N ILE A 537 -6.78 48.19 48.12
CA ILE A 537 -5.77 48.91 47.34
C ILE A 537 -5.19 50.10 48.12
N LEU A 538 -6.06 50.89 48.75
CA LEU A 538 -5.66 52.13 49.44
C LEU A 538 -5.31 51.93 50.92
N LYS A 539 -5.43 50.71 51.46
CA LYS A 539 -5.11 50.39 52.86
C LYS A 539 -3.72 50.91 53.30
N PRO A 540 -2.64 50.80 52.49
CA PRO A 540 -1.33 51.33 52.87
C PRO A 540 -1.29 52.87 52.99
N LEU A 541 -2.08 53.57 52.16
CA LEU A 541 -2.04 55.03 52.00
C LEU A 541 -3.12 55.76 52.82
N LYS A 542 -3.99 55.04 53.54
CA LYS A 542 -5.15 55.59 54.26
C LYS A 542 -4.83 56.77 55.18
N HIS A 543 -3.66 56.78 55.82
CA HIS A 543 -3.21 57.83 56.73
C HIS A 543 -2.66 59.09 56.03
N LEU A 544 -2.40 59.00 54.72
CA LEU A 544 -1.84 60.08 53.89
C LEU A 544 -2.90 60.72 52.98
N LEU A 545 -4.08 60.10 52.88
CA LEU A 545 -5.19 60.61 52.09
C LEU A 545 -6.02 61.63 52.89
N PRO A 546 -6.45 62.74 52.26
CA PRO A 546 -7.40 63.65 52.88
C PRO A 546 -8.74 62.93 53.08
N ASN A 547 -9.37 63.11 54.24
CA ASN A 547 -10.71 62.57 54.52
C ASN A 547 -11.74 63.21 53.59
N LYS A 548 -11.92 62.68 52.38
CA LYS A 548 -13.09 62.99 51.55
C LYS A 548 -14.21 62.02 51.86
N VAL A 549 -15.36 62.58 52.17
CA VAL A 549 -16.66 61.90 52.30
C VAL A 549 -16.93 61.15 51.01
N ILE A 550 -17.00 59.82 51.11
CA ILE A 550 -17.40 58.93 50.02
C ILE A 550 -18.86 59.29 49.72
N VAL A 551 -19.13 59.97 48.61
CA VAL A 551 -20.49 60.08 48.07
C VAL A 551 -20.81 58.71 47.50
N GLN A 552 -21.41 57.86 48.35
CA GLN A 552 -22.16 56.71 47.86
C GLN A 552 -23.24 57.24 46.93
N SER A 553 -23.20 56.85 45.66
CA SER A 553 -24.30 57.02 44.73
C SER A 553 -25.47 56.16 45.21
N THR A 554 -26.29 56.71 46.13
CA THR A 554 -27.61 56.18 46.42
C THR A 554 -28.48 56.41 45.19
N SER A 555 -28.72 55.35 44.41
CA SER A 555 -29.79 55.33 43.42
C SER A 555 -31.12 55.39 44.18
N SER A 556 -31.69 56.58 44.29
CA SER A 556 -33.07 56.78 44.72
C SER A 556 -34.00 56.14 43.70
N ALA A 557 -34.63 55.02 44.07
CA ALA A 557 -35.75 54.46 43.35
C ALA A 557 -36.96 55.40 43.54
N THR A 558 -37.23 56.25 42.55
CA THR A 558 -38.54 56.87 42.37
C THR A 558 -39.36 55.97 41.45
N GLU A 559 -40.35 55.30 42.04
CA GLU A 559 -41.43 54.63 41.33
C GLU A 559 -42.16 55.63 40.43
N ALA A 560 -41.97 55.49 39.11
CA ALA A 560 -42.84 56.08 38.12
C ALA A 560 -43.66 54.95 37.50
N THR A 561 -44.88 54.77 38.01
CA THR A 561 -45.94 53.98 37.38
C THR A 561 -46.25 54.54 36.00
N VAL A 562 -45.88 53.82 34.94
CA VAL A 562 -46.36 54.07 33.57
C VAL A 562 -47.15 52.85 33.14
N ALA A 563 -48.45 53.08 32.97
CA ALA A 563 -49.43 52.12 32.47
C ALA A 563 -49.09 51.70 31.03
N VAL A 564 -49.09 50.40 30.78
CA VAL A 564 -49.01 49.81 29.43
C VAL A 564 -50.44 49.69 28.90
N PRO A 565 -50.80 50.31 27.76
CA PRO A 565 -52.01 49.95 27.04
C PRO A 565 -51.74 48.71 26.21
N ILE A 566 -52.52 47.67 26.47
CA ILE A 566 -52.67 46.47 25.64
C ILE A 566 -53.31 46.92 24.32
N ALA A 567 -52.60 46.73 23.21
CA ALA A 567 -53.16 46.81 21.87
C ALA A 567 -53.19 45.41 21.26
N THR A 568 -54.40 44.99 20.98
CA THR A 568 -54.84 43.78 20.28
C THR A 568 -54.55 43.84 18.78
N GLU A 569 -54.15 42.69 18.25
CA GLU A 569 -54.40 42.10 16.91
C GLU A 569 -53.96 42.82 15.63
N GLY A 570 -53.31 42.01 14.77
CA GLY A 570 -52.86 42.29 13.41
C GLY A 570 -51.85 41.24 12.94
#